data_AF-A0A965K7A6-F1
#
_entry.id   AF-A0A965K7A6-F1
#
_cell.length_a   1.000
_cell.length_b   1.000
_cell.length_c   1.000
_cell.angle_alpha   90.00
_cell.angle_beta   90.00
_cell.angle_gamma   90.00
#
_symmetry.space_group_name_H-M   'P 1'
#
loop_
_entity.id
_entity.type
_entity.pdbx_description
1 polymer ?
#
loop_
_entity_poly.entity_id
_entity_poly.type
_entity_poly.pdbx_seq_one_letter_code
_entity_poly.pdbx_strand_id
1 'polypeptide(L)' 'RNGAGIEVMKALAKALPRRIVYVSCDAATFARDIAVLRESGYELGDLEAFDLFPMTEHVELVGVLDRRS' A
#
# COMPACT_ATOMS: atom_id res chain seq x y z
N ARG A 1 6.32 -5.75 -11.16
CA ARG A 1 7.15 -4.55 -10.79
C ARG A 1 7.70 -4.78 -9.37
N ASN A 2 8.56 -3.93 -8.78
CA ASN A 2 9.22 -4.25 -7.48
C ASN A 2 8.47 -3.75 -6.21
N GLY A 3 7.44 -2.90 -6.37
CA GLY A 3 6.79 -2.18 -5.26
C GLY A 3 7.67 -1.09 -4.62
N ALA A 4 7.18 -0.39 -3.61
CA ALA A 4 8.00 0.54 -2.81
C ALA A 4 9.08 -0.20 -1.99
N GLY A 5 8.80 -1.47 -1.65
CA GLY A 5 9.78 -2.38 -1.06
C GLY A 5 9.73 -2.42 0.46
N ILE A 6 10.06 -3.58 1.02
CA ILE A 6 9.93 -3.90 2.45
C ILE A 6 10.71 -2.91 3.33
N GLU A 7 11.90 -2.48 2.90
CA GLU A 7 12.72 -1.54 3.67
C GLU A 7 12.11 -0.15 3.77
N VAL A 8 11.41 0.30 2.72
CA VAL A 8 10.65 1.56 2.75
C VAL A 8 9.47 1.43 3.71
N MET A 9 8.73 0.32 3.67
CA MET A 9 7.61 0.09 4.60
C MET A 9 8.06 0.05 6.06
N LYS A 10 9.20 -0.59 6.34
CA LYS A 10 9.81 -0.56 7.68
C LYS A 10 10.24 0.85 8.10
N ALA A 11 10.81 1.63 7.19
CA ALA A 11 11.20 3.01 7.47
C ALA A 11 9.97 3.89 7.77
N LEU A 12 8.89 3.75 6.99
CA LEU A 12 7.62 4.43 7.23
C LEU A 12 7.04 4.03 8.58
N ALA A 13 7.02 2.73 8.90
CA ALA A 13 6.56 2.25 10.20
C ALA A 13 7.33 2.88 11.37
N LYS A 14 8.65 3.06 11.25
CA LYS A 14 9.50 3.74 12.25
C LYS A 14 9.27 5.25 12.34
N ALA A 15 8.90 5.90 11.23
CA ALA A 15 8.57 7.32 11.22
C ALA A 15 7.21 7.63 11.87
N LEU A 16 6.41 6.58 12.17
CA LEU A 16 5.15 6.68 12.89
C LEU A 16 4.12 7.68 12.30
N PRO A 17 3.96 7.81 10.96
CA PRO A 17 2.89 8.62 10.40
C PRO A 17 1.52 8.13 10.88
N ARG A 18 0.58 9.07 10.99
CA ARG A 18 -0.81 8.73 11.34
C ARG A 18 -1.53 8.00 10.21
N ARG A 19 -1.19 8.33 8.97
CA ARG A 19 -1.82 7.84 7.74
C ARG A 19 -0.78 7.63 6.64
N ILE A 20 -0.93 6.56 5.87
CA ILE A 20 -0.15 6.24 4.67
C ILE A 20 -1.13 6.03 3.51
N VAL A 21 -0.94 6.77 2.41
CA VAL A 21 -1.65 6.51 1.15
C VAL A 21 -0.68 5.80 0.21
N TYR A 22 -1.02 4.60 -0.22
CA TYR A 22 -0.18 3.79 -1.09
C TYR A 22 -0.86 3.58 -2.44
N VAL A 23 -0.19 4.02 -3.51
CA VAL A 23 -0.58 3.80 -4.90
C VAL A 23 0.33 2.74 -5.54
N SER A 24 -0.22 1.71 -6.16
CA SER A 24 0.53 0.64 -6.84
C SER A 24 -0.20 0.08 -8.05
N CYS A 25 0.54 -0.12 -9.15
CA CYS A 25 0.05 -0.80 -10.35
C CYS A 25 0.16 -2.34 -10.30
N ASP A 26 0.60 -2.90 -9.17
CA ASP A 26 0.89 -4.32 -9.02
C ASP A 26 0.32 -4.83 -7.69
N ALA A 27 -0.71 -5.67 -7.78
CA ALA A 27 -1.46 -6.18 -6.64
C ALA A 27 -0.64 -7.09 -5.72
N ALA A 28 0.29 -7.87 -6.28
CA ALA A 28 1.10 -8.80 -5.51
C ALA A 28 2.10 -8.03 -4.63
N THR A 29 2.78 -7.04 -5.19
CA THR A 29 3.71 -6.20 -4.43
C THR A 29 2.98 -5.29 -3.43
N PHE A 30 1.79 -4.79 -3.79
CA PHE A 30 0.94 -4.02 -2.90
C PHE A 30 0.54 -4.84 -1.66
N ALA A 31 0.05 -6.06 -1.85
CA ALA A 31 -0.36 -6.93 -0.74
C ALA A 31 0.81 -7.28 0.20
N ARG A 32 1.99 -7.58 -0.36
CA ARG A 32 3.21 -7.85 0.42
C ARG A 32 3.60 -6.66 1.29
N ASP A 33 3.60 -5.47 0.71
CA ASP A 33 4.02 -4.25 1.38
C ASP A 33 3.01 -3.81 2.45
N ILE A 34 1.70 -3.99 2.21
CA ILE A 34 0.65 -3.80 3.23
C ILE A 34 0.82 -4.75 4.41
N ALA A 35 1.18 -6.01 4.18
CA ALA A 35 1.39 -6.97 5.28
C ALA A 35 2.42 -6.45 6.28
N VAL A 36 3.53 -5.88 5.80
CA VAL A 36 4.58 -5.27 6.65
C VAL A 36 4.04 -4.11 7.48
N LEU A 37 3.23 -3.24 6.87
CA LEU A 37 2.61 -2.12 7.59
C LEU A 37 1.58 -2.62 8.62
N ARG A 38 0.81 -3.67 8.31
CA ARG A 38 -0.16 -4.26 9.23
C ARG A 38 0.49 -4.89 10.46
N GLU A 39 1.59 -5.60 10.27
CA GLU A 39 2.43 -6.13 11.36
C GLU A 39 2.98 -5.00 12.24
N SER A 40 3.18 -3.80 11.66
CA SER A 40 3.65 -2.60 12.34
C SER A 40 2.53 -1.77 13.01
N GLY A 41 1.30 -2.27 13.04
CA GLY A 41 0.17 -1.63 13.72
C GLY A 41 -0.71 -0.73 12.83
N TYR A 42 -0.53 -0.75 11.51
CA TYR A 42 -1.44 -0.07 10.59
C TYR A 42 -2.63 -0.96 10.22
N GLU A 43 -3.72 -0.32 9.83
CA GLU A 43 -4.93 -0.98 9.33
C GLU A 43 -5.28 -0.39 7.98
N LEU A 44 -5.54 -1.25 7.00
CA LEU A 44 -6.05 -0.83 5.69
C LEU A 44 -7.53 -0.52 5.85
N GLY A 45 -7.91 0.74 5.65
CA GLY A 45 -9.29 1.19 5.64
C GLY A 45 -9.89 1.08 4.24
N ASP A 46 -9.64 2.09 3.42
CA ASP A 46 -10.17 2.16 2.06
C ASP A 46 -9.19 1.56 1.05
N LEU A 47 -9.72 0.81 0.08
CA LEU A 47 -8.99 0.28 -1.07
C LEU A 47 -9.83 0.47 -2.33
N GLU A 48 -9.29 1.22 -3.29
CA GLU A 48 -9.91 1.45 -4.59
C GLU A 48 -8.98 0.99 -5.71
N ALA A 49 -9.56 0.38 -6.73
CA ALA A 49 -8.85 -0.06 -7.92
C ALA A 49 -9.36 0.75 -9.12
N PHE A 50 -8.44 1.39 -9.84
CA PHE A 50 -8.72 2.23 -10.99
C PHE A 50 -8.17 1.59 -12.26
N ASP A 51 -9.05 1.30 -13.21
CA ASP A 51 -8.66 1.00 -14.58
C ASP A 51 -8.50 2.33 -15.34
N LEU A 52 -7.29 2.88 -15.29
CA LEU A 52 -6.93 4.12 -15.98
C LEU A 52 -6.59 3.90 -17.46
N PHE A 53 -6.52 2.64 -17.91
CA PHE A 53 -6.09 2.27 -19.26
C PHE A 53 -6.96 1.13 -19.79
N PRO A 54 -8.18 1.45 -20.29
CA PRO A 54 -9.12 0.46 -20.81
C PRO A 54 -8.45 -0.41 -21.88
N MET A 55 -8.74 -1.72 -21.85
CA MET A 55 -8.16 -2.73 -22.73
C MET A 55 -6.69 -3.09 -22.45
N THR A 56 -6.18 -2.77 -21.25
CA THR A 56 -4.86 -3.23 -20.80
C THR A 56 -4.95 -3.97 -19.46
N GLU A 57 -3.89 -4.69 -19.08
CA GLU A 57 -3.78 -5.32 -17.77
C GLU A 57 -3.41 -4.33 -16.64
N HIS A 58 -3.32 -3.03 -16.93
CA HIS A 58 -2.91 -2.02 -15.95
C HIS A 58 -4.08 -1.60 -15.06
N VAL A 59 -4.01 -2.00 -13.80
CA VAL A 59 -4.88 -1.53 -12.73
C VAL A 59 -4.04 -0.79 -11.71
N GLU A 60 -4.43 0.43 -11.35
CA GLU A 60 -3.82 1.18 -10.25
C GLU A 60 -4.64 0.96 -8.97
N LEU A 61 -3.98 0.49 -7.91
CA LEU A 61 -4.55 0.30 -6.59
C LEU A 61 -4.21 1.49 -5.71
N VAL A 62 -5.19 2.03 -5.01
CA VAL A 62 -5.02 3.09 -4.01
C VAL A 62 -5.52 2.57 -2.67
N GLY A 63 -4.61 2.36 -1.72
CA GLY A 63 -4.93 1.96 -0.36
C GLY A 63 -4.64 3.05 0.66
N VAL A 64 -5.56 3.26 1.59
CA VAL A 64 -5.40 4.14 2.74
C VAL A 64 -5.17 3.30 3.99
N LEU A 65 -4.00 3.46 4.62
CA LEU A 65 -3.67 2.82 5.87
C LEU A 65 -3.61 3.83 7.01
N ASP A 66 -4.35 3.58 8.08
CA ASP A 66 -4.34 4.39 9.30
C ASP A 66 -3.66 3.61 10.43
N ARG A 67 -2.92 4.32 11.29
CA ARG A 67 -2.29 3.68 12.45
C ARG A 67 -3.32 3.42 13.54
N ARG A 68 -3.39 2.18 14.03
CA ARG A 68 -4.20 1.84 15.20
C ARG A 68 -3.55 2.45 16.44
N SER A 69 -4.32 3.27 17.15
CA SER A 69 -3.95 3.91 18.43
C SER A 69 -3.82 2.91 19.55
#